data_AF-A0A094PUX9-F1
#
_entry.id   AF-A0A094PUX9-F1
#
_cell.length_a   1.000
_cell.length_b   1.000
_cell.length_c   1.000
_cell.angle_alpha   90.00
_cell.angle_beta   90.00
_cell.angle_gamma   90.00
#
_symmetry.space_group_name_H-M   'P 1'
#
loop_
_entity.id
_entity.type
_entity.pdbx_description
1 polymer ?
#
loop_
_entity_poly.entity_id
_entity_poly.type
_entity_poly.pdbx_seq_one_letter_code
_entity_poly.pdbx_strand_id
1 'polypeptide(L)'
;MNCPKTLRNGPCGGVRENGHCEVKPEMKCVWLKAYDRTQDWPLPSSWKDEYNHLRPPVDNRLKGTSSWKNFFTKRDRWTPAGWKNTTEEVIAQGVDH
;
A
#
# COMPACT_ATOMS: atom_id res chain seq x y z
N MET A 1 -9.63 -3.15 5.02
CA MET A 1 -8.24 -2.69 5.22
C MET A 1 -7.80 -3.14 6.59
N ASN A 2 -6.62 -3.74 6.72
CA ASN A 2 -6.18 -4.34 7.99
C ASN A 2 -5.49 -3.33 8.93
N CYS A 3 -4.94 -2.24 8.40
CA CYS A 3 -4.36 -1.16 9.21
C CYS A 3 -5.47 -0.23 9.74
N PRO A 4 -5.53 0.08 11.05
CA PRO A 4 -6.55 0.96 11.63
C PRO A 4 -6.43 2.40 11.11
N LYS A 5 -5.22 2.82 10.71
CA LYS A 5 -4.99 4.12 10.06
C LYS A 5 -5.39 4.15 8.59
N THR A 6 -5.87 3.03 8.03
CA THR A 6 -6.29 2.90 6.62
C THR A 6 -5.21 3.19 5.57
N LEU A 7 -3.94 3.27 6.00
CA LEU A 7 -2.78 3.49 5.13
C LEU A 7 -2.47 2.25 4.30
N ARG A 8 -2.05 2.47 3.05
CA ARG A 8 -1.61 1.42 2.10
C ARG A 8 -0.30 1.75 1.37
N ASN A 9 0.25 2.94 1.61
CA ASN A 9 1.36 3.53 0.88
C ASN A 9 2.70 3.39 1.62
N GLY A 10 2.81 2.51 2.61
CA GLY A 10 4.06 2.27 3.34
C GLY A 10 3.93 2.21 4.86
N PRO A 11 5.08 2.19 5.56
CA PRO A 11 5.12 2.27 7.01
C PRO A 11 4.61 3.62 7.48
N CYS A 12 3.90 3.60 8.59
CA CYS A 12 3.26 4.79 9.16
C CYS A 12 4.04 5.42 10.31
N GLY A 13 5.24 4.92 10.62
CA GLY A 13 6.05 5.31 11.79
C GLY A 13 5.53 4.83 13.15
N GLY A 14 4.24 4.50 13.25
CA GLY A 14 3.56 4.19 14.50
C GLY A 14 3.65 2.75 14.98
N VAL A 15 4.80 2.09 14.82
CA VAL A 15 5.03 0.74 15.35
C VAL A 15 5.67 0.87 16.72
N ARG A 16 5.09 0.24 17.73
CA ARG A 16 5.63 0.18 19.09
C ARG A 16 6.80 -0.79 19.16
N GLU A 17 7.61 -0.66 20.21
CA GLU A 17 8.77 -1.54 20.46
C GLU A 17 8.41 -3.03 20.48
N ASN A 18 7.21 -3.36 20.96
CA ASN A 18 6.70 -4.73 20.98
C ASN A 18 6.07 -5.19 19.64
N GLY A 19 6.24 -4.43 18.55
CA GLY A 19 5.71 -4.73 17.21
C GLY A 19 4.22 -4.43 17.02
N HIS A 20 3.55 -3.77 17.97
CA HIS A 20 2.11 -3.47 17.91
C HIS A 20 1.83 -2.06 17.37
N CYS A 21 0.60 -1.81 16.94
CA CYS A 21 0.18 -0.51 16.40
C CYS A 21 0.04 0.54 17.51
N GLU A 22 0.43 1.79 17.23
CA GLU A 22 0.24 2.92 18.15
C GLU A 22 -1.23 3.21 18.49
N VAL A 23 -2.13 3.07 17.50
CA VAL A 23 -3.56 3.41 17.63
C VAL A 23 -4.35 2.27 18.26
N LYS A 24 -3.96 1.03 17.97
CA LYS A 24 -4.62 -0.18 18.46
C LYS A 24 -3.59 -1.10 19.14
N PRO A 25 -3.25 -0.83 20.43
CA PRO A 25 -2.20 -1.50 21.20
C PRO A 25 -2.15 -3.02 21.12
N GLU A 26 -3.31 -3.65 21.03
CA GLU A 26 -3.55 -5.10 21.04
C GLU A 26 -3.37 -5.73 19.66
N MET A 27 -3.21 -4.91 18.61
CA MET A 27 -3.05 -5.35 17.23
C MET A 27 -1.58 -5.28 16.81
N LYS A 28 -0.99 -6.43 16.45
CA LYS A 28 0.30 -6.48 15.74
C LYS A 28 0.25 -5.63 14.46
N CYS A 29 1.28 -4.81 14.23
CA CYS A 29 1.40 -3.96 13.07
C CYS A 29 1.32 -4.77 11.76
N VAL A 30 0.45 -4.37 10.84
CA VAL A 30 0.27 -5.07 9.55
C VAL A 30 1.50 -4.93 8.65
N TRP A 31 2.21 -3.81 8.71
CA TRP A 31 3.43 -3.58 7.93
C TRP A 31 4.57 -4.49 8.40
N LEU A 32 4.71 -4.68 9.71
CA LEU A 32 5.69 -5.61 10.29
C LEU A 32 5.33 -7.07 9.93
N LYS A 33 4.04 -7.45 10.04
CA LYS A 33 3.58 -8.76 9.56
C LYS A 33 3.88 -9.02 8.08
N ALA A 34 3.84 -7.98 7.24
CA ALA A 34 4.19 -8.10 5.84
C ALA A 34 5.71 -8.27 5.65
N TYR A 35 6.54 -7.57 6.44
CA TYR A 35 7.98 -7.76 6.47
C TYR A 35 8.36 -9.19 6.89
N ASP A 36 7.81 -9.68 8.00
CA ASP A 36 8.12 -11.02 8.51
C ASP A 36 7.83 -12.09 7.42
N ARG A 37 6.74 -11.93 6.67
CA ARG A 37 6.41 -12.81 5.53
C ARG A 37 7.42 -12.75 4.39
N THR A 38 8.06 -11.62 4.13
CA THR A 38 9.10 -11.55 3.08
C THR A 38 10.37 -12.27 3.52
N GLN A 39 10.63 -12.34 4.84
CA GLN A 39 11.75 -13.09 5.41
C GLN A 39 11.45 -14.60 5.43
N ASP A 40 10.30 -14.99 5.98
CA ASP A 40 10.00 -16.38 6.35
C ASP A 40 9.52 -17.24 5.17
N TRP A 41 8.90 -16.64 4.15
CA TRP A 41 8.24 -17.39 3.09
C TRP A 41 9.18 -17.63 1.90
N PRO A 42 9.16 -18.82 1.28
CA PRO A 42 10.02 -19.18 0.14
C PRO A 42 9.48 -18.54 -1.15
N LEU A 43 9.35 -17.21 -1.14
CA LEU A 43 8.97 -16.42 -2.30
C LEU A 43 10.19 -16.17 -3.20
N PRO A 44 9.99 -16.04 -4.52
CA PRO A 44 11.02 -15.53 -5.42
C PRO A 44 11.56 -14.18 -4.92
N SER A 45 12.87 -13.94 -5.08
CA SER A 45 13.49 -12.68 -4.64
C SER A 45 12.80 -11.45 -5.23
N SER A 46 12.39 -11.52 -6.51
CA SER A 46 11.65 -10.45 -7.18
C SER A 46 10.36 -10.06 -6.46
N TRP A 47 9.66 -11.01 -5.84
CA TRP A 47 8.43 -10.74 -5.09
C TRP A 47 8.71 -10.18 -3.70
N LYS A 48 9.85 -10.53 -3.11
CA LYS A 48 10.31 -9.94 -1.85
C LYS A 48 10.62 -8.45 -2.05
N ASP A 49 11.18 -8.10 -3.21
CA ASP A 49 11.50 -6.71 -3.57
C ASP A 49 10.24 -5.85 -3.76
N GLU A 50 9.11 -6.43 -4.17
CA GLU A 50 7.82 -5.71 -4.28
C GLU A 50 7.36 -5.11 -2.95
N TYR A 51 7.80 -5.65 -1.81
CA TYR A 51 7.51 -5.07 -0.50
C TYR A 51 7.95 -3.60 -0.39
N ASN A 52 9.07 -3.25 -1.04
CA ASN A 52 9.62 -1.90 -1.05
C ASN A 52 8.93 -0.99 -2.08
N HIS A 53 8.09 -1.54 -2.95
CA HIS A 53 7.34 -0.77 -3.94
C HIS A 53 6.11 -0.11 -3.29
N LEU A 54 6.32 1.12 -2.81
CA LEU A 54 5.24 1.92 -2.23
C LEU A 54 4.17 2.24 -3.28
N ARG A 55 2.90 2.09 -2.90
CA ARG A 55 1.73 2.47 -3.72
C ARG A 55 1.25 3.87 -3.38
N PRO A 56 0.60 4.61 -4.30
CA PRO A 56 0.08 5.93 -4.00
C PRO A 56 -0.91 5.91 -2.83
N PRO A 57 -1.03 7.01 -2.08
CA PRO A 57 -1.98 7.09 -0.97
C PRO A 57 -3.41 6.92 -1.48
N VAL A 58 -4.22 6.23 -0.68
CA VAL A 58 -5.65 6.07 -0.95
C VAL A 58 -6.35 7.43 -0.91
N ASP A 59 -7.14 7.73 -1.92
CA ASP A 59 -8.04 8.89 -1.91
C ASP A 59 -9.28 8.61 -1.04
N ASN A 60 -9.21 9.01 0.23
CA ASN A 60 -10.32 8.84 1.18
C ASN A 60 -11.57 9.68 0.83
N ARG A 61 -11.49 10.65 -0.10
CA ARG A 61 -12.66 11.43 -0.57
C ARG A 61 -13.63 10.57 -1.38
N LEU A 62 -13.18 9.41 -1.89
CA LEU A 62 -14.01 8.45 -2.62
C LEU A 62 -14.71 7.44 -1.70
N LYS A 63 -14.47 7.50 -0.38
CA LYS A 63 -15.11 6.58 0.57
C LYS A 63 -16.63 6.73 0.50
N GLY A 64 -17.33 5.61 0.32
CA GLY A 64 -18.79 5.57 0.24
C GLY A 64 -19.38 5.95 -1.13
N THR A 65 -18.55 6.23 -2.14
CA THR A 65 -19.03 6.46 -3.51
C THR A 65 -18.94 5.19 -4.37
N SER A 66 -19.64 5.16 -5.51
CA SER A 66 -19.66 4.00 -6.42
C SER A 66 -18.30 3.74 -7.07
N SER A 67 -17.77 2.52 -6.90
CA SER A 67 -16.51 2.08 -7.51
C SER A 67 -16.53 2.19 -9.04
N TRP A 68 -17.63 1.77 -9.68
CA TRP A 68 -17.79 1.86 -11.14
C TRP A 68 -17.80 3.30 -11.64
N LYS A 69 -18.53 4.19 -10.95
CA LYS A 69 -18.54 5.62 -11.32
C LYS A 69 -17.14 6.22 -11.22
N ASN A 70 -16.40 5.91 -10.16
CA ASN A 70 -15.03 6.41 -9.99
C ASN A 70 -14.09 5.90 -11.07
N PHE A 71 -14.19 4.62 -11.43
CA PHE A 71 -13.41 3.99 -12.50
C PHE A 71 -13.67 4.67 -13.86
N PHE A 72 -14.94 4.81 -14.27
CA PHE A 72 -15.28 5.44 -15.56
C PHE A 72 -14.90 6.93 -15.61
N THR A 73 -15.02 7.64 -14.48
CA THR A 73 -14.63 9.06 -14.38
C THR A 73 -13.15 9.26 -14.06
N LYS A 74 -12.36 8.18 -13.96
CA LYS A 74 -10.92 8.15 -13.62
C LYS A 74 -10.57 8.84 -12.30
N ARG A 75 -11.54 9.03 -11.39
CA ARG A 75 -11.33 9.68 -10.09
C ARG A 75 -10.45 8.85 -9.16
N ASP A 76 -10.50 7.53 -9.33
CA ASP A 76 -9.68 6.55 -8.60
C ASP A 76 -8.21 6.50 -9.06
N ARG A 77 -7.86 7.17 -10.17
CA ARG A 77 -6.49 7.26 -10.69
C ARG A 77 -5.72 8.49 -10.21
N TRP A 78 -6.35 9.35 -9.41
CA TRP A 78 -5.70 10.56 -8.91
C TRP A 78 -4.54 10.23 -7.97
N THR A 79 -3.40 10.91 -8.15
CA THR A 79 -2.25 10.84 -7.24
C THR A 79 -1.74 12.24 -6.88
N PRO A 80 -1.18 12.45 -5.67
CA PRO A 80 -0.60 13.74 -5.27
C PRO A 80 0.60 14.16 -6.12
N ALA A 81 0.95 15.44 -6.07
CA ALA A 81 2.23 15.91 -6.62
C ALA A 81 3.40 15.14 -5.96
N GLY A 82 4.36 14.68 -6.77
CA GLY A 82 5.46 13.80 -6.33
C GLY A 82 5.24 12.30 -6.56
N TRP A 83 3.99 11.86 -6.80
CA TRP A 83 3.70 10.45 -7.17
C TRP A 83 3.61 10.20 -8.68
N LYS A 84 3.57 11.27 -9.48
CA LYS A 84 3.33 11.18 -10.94
C LYS A 84 4.48 10.51 -11.70
N ASN A 85 5.71 10.58 -11.19
CA ASN A 85 6.89 10.05 -11.87
C ASN A 85 7.15 8.56 -11.62
N THR A 86 6.48 7.94 -10.64
CA THR A 86 6.59 6.50 -10.36
C THR A 86 5.66 5.64 -11.21
N THR A 87 4.67 6.21 -11.89
CA THR A 87 3.66 5.42 -12.60
C THR A 87 3.94 5.32 -14.10
N GLU A 88 4.56 6.32 -14.73
CA GLU A 88 4.91 6.25 -16.16
C GLU A 88 6.09 5.28 -16.41
N GLU A 89 7.06 5.18 -15.49
CA GLU A 89 8.13 4.17 -15.58
C GLU A 89 7.63 2.74 -15.35
N VAL A 90 6.60 2.54 -14.51
CA VAL A 90 6.06 1.20 -14.17
C VAL A 90 5.02 0.71 -15.20
N ILE A 91 4.28 1.59 -15.85
CA ILE A 91 3.38 1.21 -16.96
C ILE A 91 4.20 0.89 -18.23
N ALA A 92 5.37 1.50 -18.41
CA ALA A 92 6.25 1.23 -19.56
C ALA A 92 7.04 -0.10 -19.46
N GLN A 93 7.08 -0.75 -18.30
CA GLN A 93 7.86 -1.98 -18.06
C GLN A 93 6.98 -3.21 -17.80
N GLY A 94 6.03 -3.48 -18.72
CA GLY A 94 5.61 -4.84 -19.04
C GLY A 94 4.99 -5.66 -17.92
N VAL A 95 3.66 -5.65 -17.86
CA VAL A 95 2.92 -6.91 -17.67
C VAL A 95 2.08 -7.08 -18.92
N ASP A 96 2.76 -7.60 -19.95
CA ASP A 96 2.14 -8.31 -21.05
C ASP A 96 1.35 -9.48 -20.42
N HIS A 97 0.08 -9.61 -20.79
CA HIS A 97 -0.67 -10.83 -20.63
C HIS A 97 -0.61 -11.61 -21.94
#